data_AF-A0A0A2JGW7-F1
#
_entry.id   AF-A0A0A2JGW7-F1
#
_cell.length_a   1.000
_cell.length_b   1.000
_cell.length_c   1.000
_cell.angle_alpha   90.00
_cell.angle_beta   90.00
_cell.angle_gamma   90.00
#
_symmetry.space_group_name_H-M   'P 1'
#
loop_
_entity.id
_entity.type
_entity.pdbx_description
1 polymer ?
#
loop_
_entity_poly.entity_id
_entity_poly.type
_entity_poly.pdbx_seq_one_letter_code
_entity_poly.pdbx_strand_id
1 'polypeptide(L)'
;MSESIATRFFRGTRAILKYRKERGILVNNIRFYITSLRQMPEGNYLIEVALNIHSLKVQADKVKWASQDLATTAANMAYVTSQGIEHFAHTIPQICDEVGHDTRQLAETLQDHIHQPVANTEHRVALGLEHALANLGYI
;
A
#
# COMPACT_ATOMS: atom_id res chain seq x y z
N MET A 1 4.37 1.79 36.76
CA MET A 1 2.98 1.29 36.86
C MET A 1 2.79 0.25 35.78
N SER A 2 2.44 -0.98 36.14
CA SER A 2 2.21 -2.07 35.16
C SER A 2 0.87 -1.85 34.47
N GLU A 3 0.88 -1.82 33.13
CA GLU A 3 -0.32 -1.64 32.31
C GLU A 3 -1.27 -2.83 32.49
N SER A 4 -2.58 -2.57 32.61
CA SER A 4 -3.57 -3.65 32.81
C SER A 4 -3.69 -4.55 31.56
N ILE A 5 -4.01 -5.82 31.78
CA ILE A 5 -4.23 -6.79 30.68
C ILE A 5 -5.33 -6.31 29.74
N ALA A 6 -6.41 -5.73 30.29
CA ALA A 6 -7.51 -5.18 29.49
C ALA A 6 -7.02 -4.04 28.58
N THR A 7 -6.25 -3.09 29.13
CA THR A 7 -5.70 -1.97 28.36
C THR A 7 -4.81 -2.45 27.21
N ARG A 8 -3.93 -3.44 27.47
CA ARG A 8 -3.08 -4.05 26.44
C ARG A 8 -3.91 -4.73 25.34
N PHE A 9 -4.97 -5.45 25.71
CA PHE A 9 -5.85 -6.12 24.75
C PHE A 9 -6.60 -5.14 23.84
N PHE A 10 -7.15 -4.05 24.41
CA PHE A 10 -7.82 -3.01 23.63
C PHE A 10 -6.85 -2.31 22.68
N ARG A 11 -5.63 -1.99 23.14
CA ARG A 11 -4.60 -1.36 22.31
C ARG A 11 -4.21 -2.27 21.13
N GLY A 12 -3.96 -3.54 21.40
CA GLY A 12 -3.61 -4.51 20.34
C GLY A 12 -4.75 -4.71 19.33
N THR A 13 -6.00 -4.81 19.79
CA THR A 13 -7.17 -4.89 18.90
C THR A 13 -7.28 -3.67 17.99
N ARG A 14 -7.05 -2.46 18.53
CA ARG A 14 -7.06 -1.22 17.76
C ARG A 14 -5.93 -1.18 16.72
N ALA A 15 -4.74 -1.66 17.07
CA ALA A 15 -3.61 -1.75 16.14
C ALA A 15 -3.93 -2.69 14.96
N ILE A 16 -4.54 -3.85 15.23
CA ILE A 16 -4.98 -4.80 14.19
C ILE A 16 -6.00 -4.15 13.25
N LEU A 17 -7.00 -3.44 13.78
CA LEU A 17 -8.00 -2.76 12.97
C LEU A 17 -7.37 -1.65 12.12
N LYS A 18 -6.44 -0.88 12.66
CA LYS A 18 -5.70 0.15 11.93
C LYS A 18 -4.91 -0.46 10.77
N TYR A 19 -4.12 -1.49 11.04
CA TYR A 19 -3.35 -2.18 10.00
C TYR A 19 -4.24 -2.69 8.86
N ARG A 20 -5.33 -3.39 9.18
CA ARG A 20 -6.27 -3.91 8.18
C ARG A 20 -6.91 -2.79 7.35
N LYS A 21 -7.26 -1.67 7.99
CA LYS A 21 -7.82 -0.50 7.33
C LYS A 21 -6.83 0.09 6.32
N GLU A 22 -5.59 0.38 6.75
CA GLU A 22 -4.59 0.98 5.86
C GLU A 22 -4.26 0.04 4.69
N ARG A 23 -4.10 -1.27 4.94
CA ARG A 23 -3.88 -2.27 3.88
C ARG A 23 -5.04 -2.31 2.90
N GLY A 24 -6.27 -2.29 3.40
CA GLY A 24 -7.48 -2.27 2.57
C GLY A 24 -7.56 -1.03 1.67
N ILE A 25 -7.23 0.14 2.20
CA ILE A 25 -7.19 1.40 1.43
C ILE A 25 -6.16 1.29 0.29
N LEU A 26 -4.93 0.88 0.60
CA LEU A 26 -3.86 0.75 -0.41
C LEU A 26 -4.26 -0.21 -1.53
N VAL A 27 -4.71 -1.42 -1.19
CA VAL A 27 -5.09 -2.45 -2.15
C VAL A 27 -6.25 -1.99 -3.04
N ASN A 28 -7.28 -1.37 -2.45
CA ASN A 28 -8.43 -0.90 -3.22
C ASN A 28 -8.07 0.25 -4.15
N ASN A 29 -7.20 1.17 -3.72
CA ASN A 29 -6.74 2.27 -4.56
C ASN A 29 -5.90 1.77 -5.74
N ILE A 30 -4.96 0.84 -5.51
CA ILE A 30 -4.20 0.23 -6.59
C ILE A 30 -5.13 -0.43 -7.63
N ARG A 31 -6.11 -1.22 -7.19
CA ARG A 31 -7.10 -1.86 -8.09
C ARG A 31 -7.93 -0.84 -8.87
N PHE A 32 -8.35 0.23 -8.20
CA PHE A 32 -9.08 1.31 -8.84
C PHE A 32 -8.24 1.95 -9.95
N TYR A 33 -6.98 2.31 -9.68
CA TYR A 33 -6.12 2.95 -10.67
C TYR A 33 -5.73 2.03 -11.84
N ILE A 34 -5.53 0.73 -11.59
CA ILE A 34 -5.38 -0.27 -12.67
C ILE A 34 -6.61 -0.24 -13.59
N THR A 35 -7.81 -0.22 -13.01
CA THR A 35 -9.06 -0.20 -13.78
C THR A 35 -9.19 1.11 -14.56
N SER A 36 -8.91 2.25 -13.94
CA SER A 36 -8.94 3.56 -14.59
C SER A 36 -7.99 3.64 -15.79
N LEU A 37 -6.74 3.20 -15.62
CA LEU A 37 -5.73 3.21 -16.69
C LEU A 37 -6.09 2.29 -17.86
N ARG A 38 -6.75 1.16 -17.59
CA ARG A 38 -7.18 0.22 -18.64
C ARG A 38 -8.44 0.67 -19.39
N GLN A 39 -9.24 1.56 -18.80
CA GLN A 39 -10.51 2.01 -19.37
C GLN A 39 -10.43 3.41 -20.00
N MET A 40 -9.30 4.10 -19.89
CA MET A 40 -9.20 5.52 -20.19
C MET A 40 -9.42 5.87 -21.67
N PRO A 41 -10.45 6.68 -22.00
CA PRO A 41 -10.48 7.46 -23.24
C PRO A 41 -9.66 8.74 -23.02
N GLU A 42 -8.78 9.04 -23.97
CA GLU A 42 -7.79 10.14 -23.97
C GLU A 42 -8.30 11.47 -23.32
N GLY A 43 -7.49 12.12 -22.46
CA GLY A 43 -7.80 13.47 -21.93
C GLY A 43 -7.27 13.82 -20.53
N ASN A 44 -7.76 14.94 -19.97
CA ASN A 44 -7.29 15.60 -18.72
C ASN A 44 -7.33 14.75 -17.43
N TYR A 45 -7.97 13.59 -17.43
CA TYR A 45 -8.05 12.70 -16.26
C TYR A 45 -6.72 12.04 -15.90
N LEU A 46 -5.76 12.00 -16.84
CA LEU A 46 -4.43 11.42 -16.61
C LEU A 46 -3.63 12.13 -15.52
N ILE A 47 -3.77 13.47 -15.40
CA ILE A 47 -3.08 14.25 -14.37
C ILE A 47 -3.53 13.81 -12.98
N GLU A 48 -4.84 13.63 -12.79
CA GLU A 48 -5.41 13.19 -11.51
C GLU A 48 -4.93 11.77 -11.19
N VAL A 49 -4.95 10.86 -12.17
CA VAL A 49 -4.48 9.48 -12.00
C VAL A 49 -2.98 9.44 -11.64
N ALA A 50 -2.15 10.25 -12.29
CA ALA A 50 -0.72 10.34 -11.99
C ALA A 50 -0.45 10.84 -10.56
N LEU A 51 -1.13 11.90 -10.12
CA LEU A 51 -1.04 12.41 -8.74
C LEU A 51 -1.51 11.38 -7.71
N ASN A 52 -2.59 10.68 -8.03
CA ASN A 52 -3.15 9.64 -7.19
C ASN A 52 -2.22 8.42 -7.06
N ILE A 53 -1.58 7.99 -8.15
CA ILE A 53 -0.55 6.93 -8.14
C ILE A 53 0.67 7.37 -7.34
N HIS A 54 1.10 8.63 -7.47
CA HIS A 54 2.20 9.16 -6.64
C HIS A 54 1.86 9.10 -5.14
N SER A 55 0.59 9.29 -4.77
CA SER A 55 0.14 9.20 -3.38
C SER A 55 0.20 7.78 -2.79
N LEU A 56 0.28 6.73 -3.63
CA LEU A 56 0.34 5.34 -3.17
C LEU A 56 1.55 5.07 -2.30
N LYS A 57 2.69 5.75 -2.53
CA LYS A 57 3.85 5.66 -1.65
C LYS A 57 3.51 6.03 -0.20
N VAL A 58 2.76 7.11 -0.01
CA VAL A 58 2.35 7.55 1.34
C VAL A 58 1.39 6.54 1.97
N GLN A 59 0.56 5.90 1.15
CA GLN A 59 -0.33 4.84 1.62
C GLN A 59 0.45 3.57 2.01
N ALA A 60 1.49 3.20 1.24
CA ALA A 60 2.40 2.12 1.58
C ALA A 60 3.16 2.40 2.89
N ASP A 61 3.66 3.62 3.10
CA ASP A 61 4.29 4.03 4.36
C ASP A 61 3.33 3.86 5.56
N LYS A 62 2.04 4.20 5.40
CA LYS A 62 1.05 4.02 6.46
C LYS A 62 0.84 2.54 6.81
N VAL A 63 0.82 1.66 5.82
CA VAL A 63 0.74 0.20 6.04
C VAL A 63 2.00 -0.29 6.75
N LYS A 64 3.19 0.13 6.30
CA LYS A 64 4.48 -0.16 6.94
C LYS A 64 4.48 0.22 8.42
N TRP A 65 4.14 1.47 8.74
CA TRP A 65 4.13 1.93 10.14
C TRP A 65 3.05 1.22 10.97
N ALA A 66 1.88 0.96 10.40
CA ALA A 66 0.83 0.20 11.09
C ALA A 66 1.27 -1.24 11.38
N SER A 67 2.02 -1.86 10.47
CA SER A 67 2.59 -3.20 10.65
C SER A 67 3.64 -3.24 11.76
N GLN A 68 4.54 -2.26 11.80
CA GLN A 68 5.57 -2.17 12.84
C GLN A 68 4.97 -1.87 14.23
N ASP A 69 3.94 -1.02 14.29
CA ASP A 69 3.16 -0.79 15.52
C ASP A 69 2.47 -2.08 15.99
N LEU A 70 1.98 -2.91 15.07
CA LEU A 70 1.33 -4.18 15.37
C LEU A 70 2.31 -5.22 15.91
N ALA A 71 3.53 -5.26 15.38
CA ALA A 71 4.63 -6.12 15.88
C ALA A 71 5.02 -5.82 17.34
N THR A 72 4.76 -4.61 17.84
CA THR A 72 5.07 -4.22 19.23
C THR A 72 3.84 -4.26 20.13
N THR A 73 2.74 -3.65 19.70
CA THR A 73 1.54 -3.45 20.53
C THR A 73 0.62 -4.66 20.60
N ALA A 74 0.68 -5.54 19.59
CA ALA A 74 -0.15 -6.74 19.48
C ALA A 74 0.69 -8.03 19.39
N ALA A 75 1.99 -7.99 19.72
CA ALA A 75 2.95 -9.10 19.59
C ALA A 75 2.44 -10.46 20.09
N ASN A 76 1.70 -10.45 21.21
CA ASN A 76 1.18 -11.66 21.87
C ASN A 76 -0.25 -12.07 21.42
N MET A 77 -0.85 -11.34 20.48
CA MET A 77 -2.19 -11.67 20.00
C MET A 77 -2.13 -12.77 18.93
N ALA A 78 -3.16 -13.62 18.88
CA ALA A 78 -3.27 -14.71 17.91
C ALA A 78 -3.06 -14.25 16.45
N TYR A 79 -3.59 -13.07 16.12
CA TYR A 79 -3.41 -12.47 14.80
C TYR A 79 -1.94 -12.28 14.41
N VAL A 80 -1.10 -11.78 15.33
CA VAL A 80 0.32 -11.52 15.07
C VAL A 80 1.15 -12.80 15.15
N THR A 81 0.89 -13.61 16.18
CA THR A 81 1.63 -14.85 16.44
C THR A 81 1.41 -15.91 15.35
N SER A 82 0.24 -15.95 14.71
CA SER A 82 -0.05 -16.90 13.62
C SER A 82 0.78 -16.67 12.35
N GLN A 83 1.24 -15.45 12.07
CA GLN A 83 2.12 -15.15 10.94
C GLN A 83 3.57 -14.89 11.36
N GLY A 84 3.80 -14.64 12.66
CA GLY A 84 5.11 -14.35 13.22
C GLY A 84 5.40 -12.85 13.31
N ILE A 85 6.08 -12.44 14.38
CA ILE A 85 6.43 -11.03 14.62
C ILE A 85 7.34 -10.49 13.51
N GLU A 86 8.30 -11.30 13.05
CA GLU A 86 9.24 -10.96 11.96
C GLU A 86 8.52 -10.54 10.67
N HIS A 87 7.40 -11.19 10.36
CA HIS A 87 6.59 -10.86 9.19
C HIS A 87 6.08 -9.41 9.25
N PHE A 88 5.58 -8.99 10.41
CA PHE A 88 5.07 -7.63 10.62
C PHE A 88 6.17 -6.59 10.86
N ALA A 89 7.30 -6.99 11.45
CA ALA A 89 8.40 -6.10 11.77
C ALA A 89 9.31 -5.80 10.56
N HIS A 90 9.44 -6.76 9.63
CA HIS A 90 10.43 -6.70 8.54
C HIS A 90 9.85 -7.00 7.16
N THR A 91 9.16 -8.13 6.97
CA THR A 91 8.68 -8.54 5.64
C THR A 91 7.69 -7.52 5.05
N ILE A 92 6.66 -7.15 5.81
CA ILE A 92 5.66 -6.17 5.36
C ILE A 92 6.29 -4.80 5.08
N PRO A 93 7.12 -4.22 5.98
CA PRO A 93 7.84 -2.99 5.70
C PRO A 93 8.67 -3.01 4.42
N GLN A 94 9.40 -4.11 4.15
CA GLN A 94 10.19 -4.25 2.92
C GLN A 94 9.31 -4.20 1.68
N ILE A 95 8.22 -4.97 1.66
CA ILE A 95 7.28 -4.97 0.54
C ILE A 95 6.64 -3.58 0.35
N CYS A 96 6.29 -2.88 1.44
CA CYS A 96 5.76 -1.53 1.35
C CYS A 96 6.79 -0.52 0.80
N ASP A 97 8.08 -0.67 1.14
CA ASP A 97 9.13 0.18 0.60
C ASP A 97 9.31 -0.05 -0.92
N GLU A 98 9.27 -1.30 -1.36
CA GLU A 98 9.30 -1.67 -2.80
C GLU A 98 8.09 -1.10 -3.55
N VAL A 99 6.88 -1.34 -3.05
CA VAL A 99 5.64 -0.80 -3.64
C VAL A 99 5.67 0.73 -3.68
N GLY A 100 6.20 1.38 -2.64
CA GLY A 100 6.35 2.82 -2.59
C GLY A 100 7.36 3.37 -3.58
N HIS A 101 8.44 2.63 -3.86
CA HIS A 101 9.42 2.97 -4.88
C HIS A 101 8.81 2.83 -6.27
N ASP A 102 8.24 1.67 -6.57
CA ASP A 102 7.67 1.34 -7.88
C ASP A 102 6.56 2.32 -8.26
N THR A 103 5.61 2.59 -7.35
CA THR A 103 4.47 3.48 -7.61
C THR A 103 4.91 4.94 -7.85
N ARG A 104 6.01 5.39 -7.23
CA ARG A 104 6.57 6.71 -7.52
C ARG A 104 7.11 6.77 -8.96
N GLN A 105 7.91 5.79 -9.36
CA GLN A 105 8.48 5.73 -10.71
C GLN A 105 7.38 5.63 -11.78
N LEU A 106 6.32 4.87 -11.49
CA LEU A 106 5.15 4.77 -12.37
C LEU A 106 4.40 6.10 -12.50
N ALA A 107 4.27 6.86 -11.41
CA ALA A 107 3.67 8.19 -11.45
C ALA A 107 4.50 9.18 -12.27
N GLU A 108 5.83 9.16 -12.11
CA GLU A 108 6.75 9.97 -12.92
C GLU A 108 6.62 9.63 -14.41
N THR A 109 6.56 8.33 -14.73
CA THR A 109 6.32 7.87 -16.11
C THR A 109 4.99 8.38 -16.69
N LEU A 110 3.93 8.44 -15.89
CA LEU A 110 2.66 9.02 -16.32
C LEU A 110 2.73 10.54 -16.48
N GLN A 111 3.43 11.25 -15.60
CA GLN A 111 3.65 12.70 -15.74
C GLN A 111 4.42 13.03 -17.01
N ASP A 112 5.48 12.28 -17.31
CA ASP A 112 6.22 12.44 -18.57
C ASP A 112 5.32 12.17 -19.77
N HIS A 113 4.50 11.12 -19.72
CA HIS A 113 3.53 10.81 -20.78
C HIS A 113 2.48 11.91 -20.98
N ILE A 114 2.03 12.59 -19.92
CA ILE A 114 1.09 13.72 -20.04
C ILE A 114 1.71 14.87 -20.85
N HIS A 115 3.01 15.12 -20.68
CA HIS A 115 3.72 16.18 -21.40
C HIS A 115 4.19 15.74 -22.79
N GLN A 116 4.57 14.47 -22.93
CA GLN A 116 5.04 13.86 -24.17
C GLN A 116 4.38 12.49 -24.36
N PRO A 117 3.20 12.44 -25.02
CA PRO A 117 2.44 11.21 -25.17
C PRO A 117 3.24 10.11 -25.89
N VAL A 118 3.30 8.95 -25.26
CA VAL A 118 3.89 7.72 -25.78
C VAL A 118 2.83 6.63 -25.78
N ALA A 119 2.65 5.97 -26.91
CA ALA A 119 1.63 4.95 -27.07
C ALA A 119 1.75 3.83 -26.01
N ASN A 120 0.60 3.44 -25.45
CA ASN A 120 0.45 2.36 -24.47
C ASN A 120 1.11 2.59 -23.10
N THR A 121 1.51 3.82 -22.74
CA THR A 121 2.09 4.07 -21.42
C THR A 121 1.12 3.73 -20.30
N GLU A 122 -0.16 4.05 -20.43
CA GLU A 122 -1.20 3.76 -19.44
C GLU A 122 -1.32 2.27 -19.17
N HIS A 123 -1.31 1.46 -20.24
CA HIS A 123 -1.33 0.00 -20.15
C HIS A 123 -0.08 -0.56 -19.46
N ARG A 124 1.10 0.00 -19.78
CA ARG A 124 2.36 -0.40 -19.12
C ARG A 124 2.37 -0.04 -17.65
N VAL A 125 1.82 1.13 -17.30
CA VAL A 125 1.72 1.58 -15.91
C VAL A 125 0.70 0.73 -15.14
N ALA A 126 -0.42 0.38 -15.76
CA ALA A 126 -1.38 -0.56 -15.18
C ALA A 126 -0.74 -1.92 -14.86
N LEU A 127 0.07 -2.46 -15.78
CA LEU A 127 0.82 -3.69 -15.54
C LEU A 127 1.81 -3.55 -14.38
N GLY A 128 2.50 -2.41 -14.27
CA GLY A 128 3.38 -2.13 -13.12
C GLY A 128 2.62 -2.10 -11.79
N LEU A 129 1.42 -1.51 -11.77
CA LEU A 129 0.54 -1.53 -10.60
C LEU A 129 0.03 -2.94 -10.27
N GLU A 130 -0.20 -3.79 -11.26
CA GLU A 130 -0.56 -5.20 -11.04
C GLU A 130 0.57 -5.99 -10.38
N HIS A 131 1.82 -5.72 -10.77
CA HIS A 131 2.99 -6.31 -10.11
C HIS A 131 3.09 -5.84 -8.65
N ALA A 132 2.93 -4.53 -8.39
CA ALA A 132 2.90 -4.00 -7.02
C ALA A 132 1.76 -4.61 -6.19
N LEU A 133 0.58 -4.81 -6.80
CA LEU A 133 -0.56 -5.47 -6.16
C LEU A 133 -0.27 -6.94 -5.83
N ALA A 134 0.42 -7.66 -6.73
CA ALA A 134 0.82 -9.04 -6.51
C ALA A 134 1.80 -9.14 -5.33
N ASN A 135 2.74 -8.20 -5.20
CA ASN A 135 3.66 -8.12 -4.06
C ASN A 135 2.90 -7.93 -2.73
N LEU A 136 1.86 -7.10 -2.72
CA LEU A 136 0.97 -6.95 -1.55
C LEU A 136 0.13 -8.20 -1.26
N GLY A 137 -0.01 -9.13 -2.21
CA GLY A 137 -0.67 -10.42 -2.01
C GLY A 137 0.09 -11.36 -1.07
N TYR A 138 1.38 -11.10 -0.83
CA TYR A 138 2.21 -11.84 0.13
C TYR A 138 2.12 -11.30 1.57
N ILE A 139 1.21 -10.35 1.81
CA ILE A 139 0.91 -9.69 3.09
C ILE A 139 -0.53 -9.99 3.52
#